data_AF-A0A5K1CTG5-F1
#
_entry.id   AF-A0A5K1CTG5-F1
#
_cell.length_a   1.000
_cell.length_b   1.000
_cell.length_c   1.000
_cell.angle_alpha   90.00
_cell.angle_beta   90.00
_cell.angle_gamma   90.00
#
_symmetry.space_group_name_H-M   'P 1'
#
loop_
_entity.id
_entity.type
_entity.pdbx_description
1 polymer ?
#
loop_
_entity_poly.entity_id
_entity_poly.type
_entity_poly.pdbx_seq_one_letter_code
_entity_poly.pdbx_strand_id
1 'polypeptide(L)'
;IRYAEHLPSVLRNITCTFPGKRKIGIVGRTGSGKSTLIQALFRIVEPRSGSIVIDGVDVGKLGLHDLRSRLSIIPQDPTMFEGTIRGNLDPLQQHTDMQIWEAHSETLTPNTLFTPIY
;
A
#
# COMPACT_ATOMS: atom_id res chain seq x y z
N ILE A 1 0.85 -14.70 -9.53
CA ILE A 1 0.79 -14.62 -8.06
C ILE A 1 -0.28 -15.57 -7.55
N ARG A 2 0.03 -16.39 -6.54
CA ARG A 2 -0.90 -17.31 -5.88
C ARG A 2 -0.59 -17.36 -4.39
N TYR A 3 -1.61 -17.57 -3.57
CA TYR A 3 -1.47 -17.57 -2.11
C TYR A 3 -0.89 -18.88 -1.55
N ALA A 4 -1.09 -20.01 -2.24
CA ALA A 4 -0.49 -21.29 -1.91
C ALA A 4 -0.23 -22.09 -3.19
N GLU A 5 0.63 -23.11 -3.12
CA GLU A 5 1.04 -23.88 -4.29
C GLU A 5 -0.11 -24.61 -4.99
N HIS A 6 -1.04 -25.14 -4.21
CA HIS A 6 -2.21 -25.88 -4.68
C HIS A 6 -3.36 -24.96 -5.13
N LEU A 7 -3.27 -23.65 -4.86
CA LEU A 7 -4.31 -22.70 -5.22
C LEU A 7 -4.09 -22.13 -6.62
N PRO A 8 -5.18 -21.78 -7.33
CA PRO A 8 -5.07 -21.12 -8.62
C PRO A 8 -4.35 -19.78 -8.51
N SER A 9 -3.66 -19.39 -9.58
CA SER A 9 -3.08 -18.05 -9.66
C SER A 9 -4.18 -16.99 -9.75
N VAL A 10 -4.04 -15.96 -8.92
CA VAL A 10 -4.92 -14.79 -8.87
C VAL A 10 -4.50 -13.78 -9.93
N LEU A 11 -3.23 -13.34 -9.89
CA LEU A 11 -2.66 -12.51 -10.96
C LEU A 11 -1.91 -13.39 -11.95
N ARG A 12 -2.24 -13.23 -13.23
CA ARG A 12 -1.70 -14.02 -14.36
C ARG A 12 -1.22 -13.07 -15.45
N ASN A 13 0.06 -13.17 -15.83
CA ASN A 13 0.66 -12.44 -16.96
C ASN A 13 0.31 -10.94 -17.01
N ILE A 14 0.35 -10.27 -15.85
CA ILE A 14 0.08 -8.83 -15.77
C ILE A 14 1.35 -8.07 -16.15
N THR A 15 1.22 -7.15 -17.11
CA THR A 15 2.25 -6.16 -17.44
C THR A 15 1.62 -4.78 -17.33
N CYS A 16 2.23 -3.91 -16.52
CA CYS A 16 1.77 -2.54 -16.35
C CYS A 16 2.94 -1.65 -15.92
N THR A 17 2.82 -0.35 -16.19
CA THR A 17 3.81 0.66 -15.82
C THR A 17 3.08 1.84 -15.21
N PHE A 18 3.50 2.24 -14.01
CA PHE A 18 2.95 3.38 -13.30
C PHE A 18 3.99 4.50 -13.30
N PRO A 19 3.75 5.60 -14.02
CA PRO A 19 4.68 6.73 -13.98
C PRO A 19 4.73 7.35 -12.59
N GLY A 20 5.92 7.75 -12.16
CA GLY A 20 6.08 8.50 -10.91
C GLY A 20 5.25 9.79 -10.89
N LYS A 21 4.84 10.21 -9.69
CA LYS A 21 4.05 11.44 -9.44
C LYS A 21 2.67 11.43 -10.13
N ARG A 22 2.11 10.25 -10.42
CA ARG A 22 0.74 10.11 -10.94
C ARG A 22 -0.17 9.46 -9.91
N LYS A 23 -1.43 9.89 -9.88
CA LYS A 23 -2.51 9.20 -9.17
C LYS A 23 -3.10 8.15 -10.11
N ILE A 24 -3.01 6.88 -9.74
CA ILE A 24 -3.50 5.76 -10.54
C ILE A 24 -4.62 5.04 -9.78
N GLY A 25 -5.77 4.87 -10.43
CA GLY A 25 -6.87 4.06 -9.92
C GLY A 25 -6.85 2.66 -10.51
N ILE A 26 -7.00 1.63 -9.67
CA ILE A 26 -7.16 0.23 -10.10
C ILE A 26 -8.61 -0.17 -9.81
N VAL A 27 -9.40 -0.40 -10.86
CA VAL A 27 -10.84 -0.71 -10.76
C VAL A 27 -11.15 -2.12 -11.27
N GLY A 28 -12.23 -2.70 -10.77
CA GLY A 28 -12.70 -4.03 -11.18
C GLY A 28 -13.58 -4.70 -10.13
N ARG A 29 -14.30 -5.75 -10.53
CA ARG A 29 -15.22 -6.51 -9.65
C ARG A 29 -14.52 -7.03 -8.39
N THR A 30 -15.28 -7.25 -7.31
CA THR A 30 -14.78 -7.94 -6.11
C THR A 30 -14.16 -9.29 -6.48
N GLY A 31 -13.03 -9.63 -5.88
CA GLY A 31 -12.28 -10.86 -6.20
C GLY A 31 -11.38 -10.81 -7.45
N SER A 32 -11.33 -9.68 -8.18
CA SER A 32 -10.52 -9.57 -9.41
C SER A 32 -8.99 -9.52 -9.18
N GLY A 33 -8.53 -9.51 -7.92
CA GLY A 33 -7.10 -9.47 -7.59
C GLY A 33 -6.51 -8.08 -7.34
N LYS A 34 -7.33 -7.02 -7.21
CA LYS A 34 -6.85 -5.65 -6.89
C LYS A 34 -5.99 -5.62 -5.62
N SER A 35 -6.51 -6.15 -4.53
CA SER A 35 -5.78 -6.23 -3.26
C SER A 35 -4.55 -7.12 -3.37
N THR A 36 -4.61 -8.19 -4.17
CA THR A 36 -3.45 -9.05 -4.46
C THR A 36 -2.34 -8.30 -5.20
N LEU A 37 -2.69 -7.40 -6.12
CA LEU A 37 -1.70 -6.55 -6.80
C LEU A 37 -1.02 -5.60 -5.82
N ILE A 38 -1.78 -4.97 -4.92
CA ILE A 38 -1.20 -4.14 -3.85
C ILE A 38 -0.29 -4.98 -2.95
N GLN A 39 -0.74 -6.16 -2.50
CA GLN A 39 0.07 -7.07 -1.68
C GLN A 39 1.38 -7.50 -2.37
N ALA A 40 1.37 -7.63 -3.70
CA ALA A 40 2.58 -7.94 -4.47
C ALA A 40 3.59 -6.79 -4.46
N LEU A 41 3.11 -5.54 -4.63
CA LEU A 41 3.97 -4.34 -4.59
C LEU A 41 4.67 -4.19 -3.24
N PHE A 42 3.98 -4.53 -2.14
CA PHE A 42 4.54 -4.52 -0.78
C PHE A 42 5.33 -5.79 -0.42
N ARG A 43 5.46 -6.74 -1.36
CA ARG A 43 6.02 -8.07 -1.14
C ARG A 43 5.46 -8.75 0.12
N ILE A 44 4.15 -8.64 0.32
CA ILE A 44 3.40 -9.45 1.31
C ILE A 44 3.19 -10.85 0.73
N VAL A 45 2.99 -10.93 -0.59
CA VAL A 45 2.95 -12.18 -1.36
C VAL A 45 3.95 -12.06 -2.50
N GLU A 46 4.93 -12.96 -2.53
CA GLU A 46 5.99 -12.92 -3.54
C GLU A 46 5.48 -13.38 -4.93
N PRO A 47 5.92 -12.73 -6.02
CA PRO A 47 5.66 -13.22 -7.36
C PRO A 47 6.45 -14.50 -7.63
N ARG A 48 5.78 -15.53 -8.15
CA ARG A 48 6.43 -16.78 -8.58
C ARG A 48 7.31 -16.59 -9.82
N SER A 49 6.97 -15.62 -10.66
CA SER A 49 7.66 -15.33 -11.92
C SER A 49 7.46 -13.87 -12.29
N GLY A 50 8.37 -13.37 -13.12
CA GLY A 50 8.45 -11.95 -13.47
C GLY A 50 9.16 -11.14 -12.39
N SER A 51 9.11 -9.82 -12.52
CA SER A 51 9.77 -8.88 -11.61
C SER A 51 8.89 -7.65 -11.42
N ILE A 52 9.01 -7.01 -10.26
CA ILE A 52 8.43 -5.70 -9.99
C ILE A 52 9.61 -4.73 -9.87
N VAL A 53 9.58 -3.65 -10.64
CA VAL A 53 10.66 -2.67 -10.68
C VAL A 53 10.11 -1.32 -10.23
N ILE A 54 10.74 -0.74 -9.21
CA ILE A 54 10.42 0.60 -8.69
C ILE A 54 11.67 1.44 -8.81
N ASP A 55 11.56 2.61 -9.46
CA ASP A 55 12.67 3.54 -9.71
C ASP A 55 13.92 2.88 -10.32
N GLY A 56 13.70 1.94 -11.24
CA GLY A 56 14.77 1.19 -11.92
C GLY A 56 15.38 0.04 -11.12
N VAL A 57 14.92 -0.19 -9.88
CA VAL A 57 15.40 -1.25 -9.00
C VAL A 57 14.39 -2.39 -8.91
N ASP A 58 14.85 -3.62 -9.14
CA ASP A 58 14.04 -4.81 -8.90
C ASP A 58 13.84 -5.00 -7.38
N VAL A 59 12.59 -4.87 -6.94
CA VAL A 59 12.25 -4.91 -5.52
C VAL A 59 12.45 -6.29 -4.91
N GLY A 60 12.53 -7.35 -5.72
CA GLY A 60 12.85 -8.71 -5.25
C GLY A 60 14.27 -8.83 -4.69
N LYS A 61 15.16 -7.89 -5.02
CA LYS A 61 16.56 -7.85 -4.57
C LYS A 61 16.77 -7.02 -3.30
N LEU A 62 15.75 -6.29 -2.86
CA LEU A 62 15.82 -5.43 -1.67
C LEU A 62 15.45 -6.21 -0.40
N GLY A 63 15.94 -5.74 0.76
CA GLY A 63 15.40 -6.18 2.05
C GLY A 63 13.95 -5.72 2.22
N LEU A 64 13.12 -6.51 2.91
CA LEU A 64 11.70 -6.15 3.14
C LEU A 64 11.56 -4.84 3.93
N HIS A 65 12.45 -4.58 4.89
CA HIS A 65 12.47 -3.34 5.65
C HIS A 65 12.79 -2.12 4.76
N ASP A 66 13.80 -2.24 3.90
CA ASP A 66 14.21 -1.17 2.99
C ASP A 66 13.13 -0.83 1.96
N LEU A 67 12.44 -1.85 1.43
CA LEU A 67 11.33 -1.64 0.53
C LEU A 67 10.13 -0.99 1.24
N ARG A 68 9.72 -1.53 2.39
CA ARG A 68 8.50 -1.11 3.08
C ARG A 68 8.65 0.22 3.81
N SER A 69 9.86 0.64 4.17
CA SER A 69 10.10 1.99 4.71
C SER A 69 9.88 3.10 3.69
N ARG A 70 9.86 2.77 2.39
CA ARG A 70 9.66 3.72 1.27
C ARG A 70 8.26 3.64 0.64
N LEU A 71 7.40 2.76 1.16
CA LEU A 71 6.05 2.55 0.66
C LEU A 71 5.05 2.71 1.80
N SER A 72 3.98 3.47 1.55
CA SER A 72 2.89 3.66 2.52
C SER A 72 1.64 2.93 2.04
N ILE A 73 1.01 2.16 2.94
CA ILE A 73 -0.26 1.48 2.70
C ILE A 73 -1.29 1.93 3.73
N ILE A 74 -2.50 2.21 3.26
CA ILE A 74 -3.67 2.37 4.12
C ILE A 74 -4.46 1.06 3.99
N PRO A 75 -4.57 0.26 5.07
CA PRO A 75 -5.32 -0.99 5.01
C PRO A 75 -6.80 -0.71 4.78
N GLN A 76 -7.52 -1.65 4.16
CA GLN A 76 -8.97 -1.54 3.99
C GLN A 76 -9.69 -1.51 5.35
N ASP A 77 -9.22 -2.32 6.31
CA ASP A 77 -9.68 -2.33 7.69
C ASP A 77 -8.50 -1.94 8.60
N PRO A 78 -8.54 -0.76 9.25
CA PRO A 78 -7.49 -0.35 10.17
C PRO A 78 -7.53 -1.22 11.44
N THR A 79 -6.36 -1.71 11.86
CA THR A 79 -6.22 -2.33 13.18
C THR A 79 -5.89 -1.24 14.19
N MET A 80 -6.68 -1.13 15.26
CA MET A 80 -6.35 -0.29 16.41
C MET A 80 -5.91 -1.16 17.58
N PHE A 81 -4.85 -0.74 18.24
CA PHE A 81 -4.35 -1.33 19.47
C PHE A 81 -4.97 -0.63 20.67
N GLU A 82 -5.20 -1.37 21.75
CA GLU A 82 -5.62 -0.78 23.02
C GLU A 82 -4.58 0.23 23.50
N GLY A 83 -5.03 1.46 23.80
CA GLY A 83 -4.14 2.57 24.14
C GLY A 83 -4.67 3.91 23.65
N THR A 84 -3.77 4.89 23.55
CA THR A 84 -4.12 6.25 23.13
C THR A 84 -4.16 6.37 21.60
N ILE A 85 -4.88 7.38 21.11
CA ILE A 85 -4.85 7.78 19.69
C ILE A 85 -3.39 8.08 19.28
N ARG A 86 -2.66 8.81 20.14
CA ARG A 86 -1.24 9.14 19.94
C ARG A 86 -0.37 7.89 19.76
N GLY A 87 -0.59 6.84 20.55
CA GLY A 87 0.12 5.57 20.45
C GLY A 87 -0.25 4.76 19.21
N ASN A 88 -1.49 4.89 18.71
CA ASN A 88 -1.89 4.26 17.45
C ASN A 88 -1.35 5.01 16.22
N LEU A 89 -1.23 6.34 16.29
CA LEU A 89 -0.74 7.17 15.18
C LEU A 89 0.79 7.13 15.02
N ASP A 90 1.52 7.14 16.14
CA ASP A 90 2.97 7.01 16.12
C ASP A 90 3.42 6.10 17.27
N PRO A 91 3.35 4.77 17.04
CA PRO A 91 3.69 3.75 18.04
C PRO A 91 5.18 3.74 18.40
N LEU A 92 6.05 4.32 17.57
CA LEU A 92 7.49 4.39 17.82
C LEU A 92 7.91 5.70 18.51
N GLN A 93 6.96 6.61 18.79
CA GLN A 93 7.21 7.90 19.43
C GLN A 93 8.27 8.73 18.68
N GLN A 94 8.23 8.71 17.35
CA GLN A 94 9.19 9.37 16.47
C GLN A 94 8.80 10.81 16.10
N HIS A 95 7.56 11.22 16.39
CA HIS A 95 7.02 12.51 15.95
C HIS A 95 6.60 13.41 17.12
N THR A 96 6.71 14.73 16.95
CA THR A 96 6.17 15.68 17.94
C THR A 96 4.66 15.83 17.78
N ASP A 97 3.98 16.30 18.83
CA ASP A 97 2.54 16.57 18.77
C ASP A 97 2.19 17.59 17.66
N MET A 98 3.09 18.55 17.40
CA MET A 98 2.94 19.51 16.32
C MET A 98 2.95 18.83 14.95
N GLN A 99 3.89 17.92 14.70
CA GLN A 99 3.98 17.18 13.44
C GLN A 99 2.74 16.29 13.21
N ILE A 100 2.23 15.68 14.29
CA ILE A 100 1.02 14.85 14.22
C ILE A 100 -0.21 15.72 13.93
N TRP A 101 -0.29 16.90 14.54
CA TRP A 101 -1.38 17.84 14.31
C TRP A 101 -1.37 18.40 12.89
N GLU A 102 -0.20 18.72 12.35
CA GLU A 102 -0.02 19.17 10.97
C GLU A 102 -0.53 18.09 9.98
N ALA A 103 -0.09 16.84 10.14
CA ALA A 103 -0.53 15.73 9.29
C ALA A 103 -2.06 15.50 9.33
N HIS A 104 -2.68 15.68 10.50
CA HIS A 104 -4.13 15.62 10.64
C HIS A 104 -4.85 16.78 9.94
N SER A 105 -4.29 17.99 10.05
CA SER A 105 -4.88 19.18 9.42
C SER A 105 -4.84 19.12 7.88
N GLU A 106 -3.78 18.57 7.30
CA GLU A 106 -3.65 18.38 5.84
C GLU A 106 -4.71 17.41 5.29
N THR A 107 -4.98 16.33 6.04
CA THR A 107 -5.96 15.30 5.67
C THR A 107 -7.40 15.85 5.66
N LEU A 108 -7.69 16.86 6.48
CA LEU A 108 -9.00 17.50 6.60
C LEU A 108 -9.16 18.77 5.73
N THR A 109 -8.19 19.08 4.86
CA THR A 109 -8.37 20.21 3.94
C THR A 109 -9.45 19.90 2.88
N PRO A 110 -10.35 20.84 2.58
CA PRO A 110 -11.47 20.65 1.64
C PRO A 110 -11.05 20.41 0.18
N ASN A 111 -9.74 20.41 -0.13
CA ASN A 111 -9.20 20.13 -1.46
C ASN A 111 -8.94 18.64 -1.73
N THR A 112 -9.15 17.76 -0.74
CA THR A 112 -9.19 16.31 -0.99
C THR A 112 -10.57 15.97 -1.51
N LEU A 113 -10.73 15.98 -2.84
CA LEU A 113 -11.96 15.61 -3.56
C LEU A 113 -12.39 14.19 -3.21
N PHE A 114 -13.09 14.02 -2.09
CA PHE A 114 -14.12 13.00 -1.94
C PHE A 114 -15.32 13.47 -2.74
N THR A 115 -15.27 13.36 -4.07
CA THR A 115 -16.49 13.29 -4.86
C THR A 115 -17.22 12.03 -4.41
N PRO A 116 -18.42 12.12 -3.79
CA PRO A 116 -19.22 10.95 -3.52
C PRO A 116 -19.56 10.32 -4.86
N ILE A 117 -19.17 9.06 -5.04
CA ILE A 117 -19.66 8.27 -6.16
C ILE A 117 -21.08 7.86 -5.73
N TYR A 118 -22.08 8.61 -6.17
CA TYR A 118 -23.48 8.14 -6.19
C TYR A 118 -23.62 7.02 -7.23
#